data_AF-A0A6I0BJL1-F1
#
_entry.id   AF-A0A6I0BJL1-F1
#
_cell.length_a   1.000
_cell.length_b   1.000
_cell.length_c   1.000
_cell.angle_alpha   90.00
_cell.angle_beta   90.00
_cell.angle_gamma   90.00
#
_symmetry.space_group_name_H-M   'P 1'
#
loop_
_entity.id
_entity.type
_entity.pdbx_description
1 polymer ?
#
loop_
_entity_poly.entity_id
_entity_poly.type
_entity_poly.pdbx_seq_one_letter_code
_entity_poly.pdbx_strand_id
1 'polypeptide(L)' 'MKKLSKQELAAVMTHCISTLGEQIVNEHINPQKLAQASALHNDLFDNTTPKERREATISLLGKAIDEFLESKE' A
#
# COMPACT_ATOMS: atom_id res chain seq x y z
N MET A 1 -2.91 11.62 -10.09
CA MET A 1 -2.19 10.52 -9.43
C MET A 1 -1.05 9.99 -10.30
N LYS A 2 0.20 10.34 -9.97
CA LYS A 2 1.39 9.67 -10.55
C LYS A 2 1.26 8.15 -10.31
N LYS A 3 1.58 7.32 -11.31
CA LYS A 3 1.50 5.85 -11.19
C LYS A 3 2.36 5.37 -10.01
N LEU A 4 1.74 4.65 -9.08
CA LEU A 4 2.44 4.06 -7.94
C LEU A 4 3.20 2.80 -8.37
N SER A 5 4.39 2.59 -7.80
CA SER A 5 5.17 1.37 -7.93
C SER A 5 4.51 0.22 -7.15
N LYS A 6 4.93 -1.03 -7.39
CA LYS A 6 4.45 -2.17 -6.60
C LYS A 6 4.80 -2.04 -5.11
N GLN A 7 5.96 -1.46 -4.79
CA GLN A 7 6.38 -1.25 -3.40
C GLN A 7 5.57 -0.15 -2.71
N GLU A 8 5.20 0.90 -3.44
CA GLU A 8 4.31 1.95 -2.94
C GLU A 8 2.88 1.43 -2.75
N LEU A 9 2.39 0.61 -3.69
CA LEU A 9 1.10 -0.07 -3.55
C LEU A 9 1.09 -1.05 -2.36
N ALA A 10 2.19 -1.79 -2.16
CA ALA A 10 2.33 -2.64 -0.97
C ALA A 10 2.30 -1.82 0.31
N ALA A 11 3.05 -0.71 0.37
CA ALA A 11 3.08 0.16 1.54
C ALA A 11 1.70 0.74 1.90
N VAL A 12 0.92 1.20 0.90
CA VAL A 12 -0.44 1.71 1.18
C VAL A 12 -1.37 0.59 1.63
N MET A 13 -1.27 -0.62 1.04
CA MET A 13 -2.05 -1.78 1.48
C MET A 13 -1.74 -2.15 2.93
N THR A 14 -0.46 -2.26 3.31
CA THR A 14 -0.04 -2.55 4.69
C THR A 14 -0.63 -1.53 5.67
N HIS A 15 -0.55 -0.24 5.33
CA HIS A 15 -1.07 0.82 6.17
C HIS A 15 -2.59 0.76 6.30
N CYS A 16 -3.34 0.67 5.20
CA CYS A 16 -4.80 0.60 5.22
C CYS A 16 -5.32 -0.62 6.01
N ILE A 17 -4.72 -1.79 5.82
CA ILE A 17 -5.11 -3.00 6.56
C ILE A 17 -4.81 -2.85 8.05
N SER A 18 -3.66 -2.29 8.41
CA SER A 18 -3.30 -2.03 9.81
C SER A 18 -4.24 -1.03 10.48
N THR A 19 -4.68 -0.01 9.74
CA THR A 19 -5.57 1.05 10.25
C THR A 19 -7.03 0.59 10.37
N LEU A 20 -7.54 -0.16 9.39
CA LEU A 20 -8.92 -0.64 9.38
C LEU A 20 -9.11 -1.93 10.18
N GLY A 21 -8.05 -2.72 10.35
CA GLY A 21 -8.10 -4.05 10.93
C GLY A 21 -8.64 -5.11 9.97
N GLU A 22 -8.27 -6.36 10.21
CA GLU A 22 -8.59 -7.49 9.33
C GLU A 22 -10.10 -7.73 9.19
N GLN A 23 -10.88 -7.53 10.26
CA GLN A 23 -12.32 -7.76 10.24
C GLN A 23 -13.01 -6.84 9.20
N ILE A 24 -12.78 -5.53 9.29
CA ILE A 24 -13.40 -4.56 8.38
C ILE A 24 -12.98 -4.84 6.94
N VAL A 25 -11.70 -5.16 6.72
CA VAL A 25 -11.17 -5.47 5.39
C VAL A 25 -11.84 -6.72 4.81
N ASN A 26 -11.96 -7.81 5.59
CA ASN A 26 -12.57 -9.06 5.13
C ASN A 26 -14.09 -8.93 4.84
N GLU A 27 -14.79 -8.06 5.57
CA GLU A 27 -16.22 -7.80 5.36
C GLU A 27 -16.50 -7.01 4.06
N HIS A 28 -15.60 -6.09 3.69
CA HIS A 28 -15.87 -5.10 2.62
C HIS A 28 -15.09 -5.36 1.32
N ILE A 29 -14.04 -6.18 1.35
CA ILE A 29 -13.19 -6.47 0.19
C ILE A 29 -13.40 -7.91 -0.26
N ASN A 30 -13.45 -8.15 -1.58
CA ASN A 30 -13.59 -9.49 -2.13
C ASN A 30 -12.47 -10.43 -1.60
N PRO A 31 -12.80 -11.54 -0.93
CA PRO A 31 -11.81 -12.42 -0.30
C PRO A 31 -10.81 -13.02 -1.29
N GLN A 32 -11.23 -13.31 -2.51
CA GLN A 32 -10.37 -13.89 -3.55
C GLN A 32 -9.34 -12.87 -4.04
N LYS A 33 -9.73 -11.60 -4.17
CA LYS A 33 -8.81 -10.49 -4.48
C LYS A 33 -7.84 -10.25 -3.33
N LEU A 34 -8.33 -10.29 -2.08
CA LEU A 34 -7.50 -10.11 -0.90
C LEU A 34 -6.43 -11.20 -0.81
N ALA A 35 -6.81 -12.47 -0.98
CA ALA A 35 -5.87 -13.59 -0.98
C ALA A 35 -4.77 -13.45 -2.05
N GLN A 36 -5.13 -13.05 -3.27
CA GLN A 36 -4.15 -12.80 -4.35
C GLN A 36 -3.23 -11.62 -4.02
N ALA A 37 -3.77 -10.52 -3.52
CA ALA A 37 -3.00 -9.34 -3.14
C ALA A 37 -2.05 -9.64 -1.97
N SER A 38 -2.49 -10.39 -0.97
CA SER A 38 -1.66 -10.83 0.16
C SER A 38 -0.51 -11.71 -0.30
N ALA A 39 -0.74 -12.65 -1.22
CA ALA A 39 0.35 -13.50 -1.75
C ALA A 39 1.43 -12.66 -2.45
N LEU A 40 1.04 -11.71 -3.31
CA LEU A 40 1.97 -10.81 -3.99
C LEU A 40 2.67 -9.84 -3.02
N HIS A 41 1.95 -9.35 -2.02
CA HIS A 41 2.51 -8.49 -0.99
C HIS A 41 3.57 -9.23 -0.17
N ASN A 42 3.30 -10.47 0.23
CA ASN A 42 4.22 -11.28 1.04
C ASN A 42 5.48 -11.61 0.25
N ASP A 43 5.35 -12.02 -1.02
CA ASP A 43 6.50 -12.22 -1.90
C ASP A 43 7.35 -10.95 -2.03
N LEU A 44 6.72 -9.79 -2.23
CA LEU A 44 7.44 -8.52 -2.29
C LEU A 44 8.10 -8.16 -0.96
N PHE A 45 7.43 -8.42 0.16
CA PHE A 45 7.98 -8.19 1.49
C PHE A 45 9.22 -9.06 1.69
N ASP A 46 9.13 -10.37 1.48
CA ASP A 46 10.22 -11.31 1.67
C ASP A 46 11.45 -10.99 0.80
N ASN A 47 11.23 -10.42 -0.40
CA ASN A 47 12.29 -10.04 -1.34
C ASN A 47 12.78 -8.58 -1.22
N THR A 48 12.32 -7.80 -0.23
CA THR A 48 12.76 -6.42 -0.02
C THR A 48 13.39 -6.22 1.36
N THR A 49 14.41 -5.36 1.43
CA THR A 49 15.05 -4.99 2.68
C THR A 49 14.21 -3.97 3.47
N PRO A 50 14.38 -3.87 4.79
CA PRO A 50 13.73 -2.82 5.59
C PRO A 50 14.03 -1.39 5.10
N LYS A 51 15.21 -1.17 4.49
CA LYS A 51 15.59 0.12 3.91
C LYS A 51 14.76 0.43 2.67
N GLU A 52 14.65 -0.49 1.72
CA GLU A 52 13.86 -0.30 0.50
C GLU A 52 12.38 -0.08 0.80
N ARG A 53 11.83 -0.81 1.78
CA ARG A 53 10.44 -0.61 2.21
C ARG A 53 10.24 0.79 2.79
N ARG A 54 11.19 1.29 3.61
CA ARG A 54 11.15 2.65 4.15
C ARG A 54 11.20 3.70 3.04
N GLU A 55 12.10 3.53 2.08
CA GLU A 55 12.24 4.46 0.94
C GLU A 55 10.97 4.48 0.08
N ALA A 56 10.36 3.32 -0.18
CA ALA A 56 9.08 3.23 -0.88
C ALA A 56 7.95 3.95 -0.13
N THR A 57 7.85 3.77 1.19
CA THR A 57 6.85 4.48 2.01
C THR A 57 7.07 5.98 2.00
N ILE A 58 8.32 6.46 2.09
CA ILE A 58 8.65 7.89 1.99
C ILE A 58 8.27 8.44 0.61
N SER A 59 8.57 7.69 -0.46
CA SER A 59 8.23 8.11 -1.83
C SER A 59 6.71 8.16 -2.05
N LEU A 60 5.97 7.17 -1.56
CA LEU A 60 4.51 7.14 -1.55
C LEU A 60 3.96 8.38 -0.83
N LEU A 61 4.47 8.68 0.37
CA LEU A 61 4.01 9.82 1.16
C LEU A 61 4.26 11.15 0.44
N GLY A 62 5.45 11.31 -0.16
CA GLY A 62 5.75 12.50 -0.97
C GLY A 62 4.77 12.67 -2.14
N LYS A 63 4.50 11.60 -2.90
CA LYS A 63 3.52 11.63 -4.00
C LYS A 63 2.10 11.94 -3.52
N ALA A 64 1.71 11.40 -2.38
CA ALA A 64 0.40 11.65 -1.79
C ALA A 64 0.25 13.11 -1.35
N ILE A 65 1.30 13.69 -0.73
CA ILE A 65 1.31 15.10 -0.32
C ILE A 65 1.30 16.03 -1.54
N ASP A 66 2.14 15.77 -2.56
CA ASP A 66 2.13 16.53 -3.82
C ASP A 66 0.72 16.58 -4.41
N GLU A 67 0.10 15.41 -4.57
CA GLU A 67 -1.24 15.29 -5.14
C GLU A 67 -2.30 15.98 -4.26
N PHE A 68 -2.22 15.83 -2.93
CA PHE A 68 -3.15 16.45 -1.99
C PHE A 68 -3.07 17.99 -2.00
N LEU A 69 -1.88 18.55 -2.21
CA LEU A 69 -1.67 20.00 -2.29
C LEU A 69 -2.04 20.56 -3.68
N GLU A 70 -1.84 19.78 -4.74
CA GLU A 70 -2.21 20.15 -6.11
C GLU A 70 -3.71 19.96 -6.38
N SER A 71 -4.37 19.04 -5.69
CA SER A 71 -5.80 18.82 -5.78
C SER A 71 -6.54 20.03 -5.22
N LYS A 72 -6.98 20.90 -6.12
CA LYS A 72 -7.96 21.95 -5.84
C LYS A 72 -9.36 21.33 -5.87
N GLU A 73 -9.74 20.66 -4.79
CA GLU A 73 -11.17 20.63 -4.42
C GLU A 73 -11.58 21.98 -3.83
#